data_AF-A0A970IP61-F1
#
_entry.id   AF-A0A970IP61-F1
#
_cell.length_a   1.000
_cell.length_b   1.000
_cell.length_c   1.000
_cell.angle_alpha   90.00
_cell.angle_beta   90.00
_cell.angle_gamma   90.00
#
_symmetry.space_group_name_H-M   'P 1'
#
loop_
_entity.id
_entity.type
_entity.pdbx_description
1 polymer ?
#
loop_
_entity_poly.entity_id
_entity_poly.type
_entity_poly.pdbx_seq_one_letter_code
_entity_poly.pdbx_strand_id
1 'polypeptide(L)'
;MGLIQELNNLHNHVKYAYFMYKNGLSNTKTDYSKMSKEEFEKRYLTNKHNSWIALKLWEKSEVYKRLINVMLEEQSTQDFLEVYKAIKDKAKSGDSQAVKTFLMLQDKVKKNLKNDKTSIDDGLEID
;
A
#
# COMPACT_ATOMS: atom_id res chain seq x y z
N MET A 1 3.55 4.34 -10.83
CA MET A 1 3.80 2.90 -10.99
C MET A 1 3.31 2.24 -9.72
N GLY A 2 2.35 1.32 -9.80
CA GLY A 2 1.69 0.77 -8.61
C GLY A 2 2.54 -0.26 -7.86
N LEU A 3 2.23 -0.51 -6.60
CA LEU A 3 2.95 -1.42 -5.71
C LEU A 3 3.08 -2.83 -6.30
N ILE A 4 2.01 -3.36 -6.89
CA ILE A 4 2.02 -4.68 -7.51
C ILE A 4 3.01 -4.75 -8.69
N GLN A 5 3.07 -3.70 -9.50
CA GLN A 5 4.01 -3.62 -10.62
C GLN A 5 5.46 -3.59 -10.12
N GLU A 6 5.73 -2.84 -9.06
CA GLU A 6 7.05 -2.78 -8.44
C GLU A 6 7.48 -4.10 -7.81
N LEU A 7 6.54 -4.79 -7.17
CA LEU A 7 6.78 -6.11 -6.59
C LEU A 7 7.06 -7.16 -7.66
N ASN A 8 6.37 -7.11 -8.81
CA ASN A 8 6.62 -7.99 -9.94
C ASN A 8 8.02 -7.79 -10.56
N ASN A 9 8.56 -6.57 -10.48
CA ASN A 9 9.91 -6.24 -10.98
C ASN A 9 11.05 -6.76 -10.09
N LEU A 10 10.78 -7.30 -8.89
CA LEU A 10 11.83 -7.77 -7.97
C LEU A 10 12.57 -9.02 -8.46
N HIS A 11 12.03 -9.75 -9.45
CA HIS A 11 12.55 -11.03 -9.98
C HIS A 11 12.94 -12.07 -8.89
N ASN A 12 12.42 -11.92 -7.66
CA ASN A 12 12.68 -12.79 -6.52
C ASN A 12 11.38 -13.03 -5.75
N HIS A 13 10.81 -14.21 -5.95
CA HIS A 13 9.53 -14.60 -5.37
C HIS A 13 9.54 -14.65 -3.83
N VAL A 14 10.68 -14.90 -3.19
CA VAL A 14 10.78 -14.92 -1.73
C VAL A 14 10.72 -13.51 -1.15
N LYS A 15 11.38 -12.54 -1.79
CA LYS A 15 11.30 -11.12 -1.41
C LYS A 15 9.89 -10.56 -1.64
N TYR A 16 9.26 -10.92 -2.75
CA TYR A 16 7.85 -10.62 -3.03
C TYR A 16 6.95 -11.14 -1.90
N ALA A 17 7.00 -12.45 -1.63
CA ALA A 17 6.16 -13.09 -0.63
C ALA A 17 6.42 -12.53 0.77
N TYR A 18 7.69 -12.27 1.10
CA TYR A 18 8.08 -11.66 2.36
C TYR A 18 7.50 -10.26 2.53
N PHE A 19 7.55 -9.42 1.49
CA PHE A 19 6.98 -8.08 1.54
C PHE A 19 5.47 -8.13 1.77
N MET A 20 4.77 -9.02 1.05
CA MET A 20 3.32 -9.21 1.21
C MET A 20 2.97 -9.70 2.62
N TYR A 21 3.66 -10.74 3.11
CA TYR A 21 3.50 -11.28 4.45
C TYR A 21 3.76 -10.24 5.54
N LYS A 22 4.90 -9.53 5.46
CA LYS A 22 5.35 -8.59 6.48
C LYS A 22 4.40 -7.41 6.65
N ASN A 23 3.77 -6.96 5.56
CA ASN A 23 2.85 -5.83 5.54
C ASN A 23 1.38 -6.25 5.58
N GLY A 24 1.07 -7.54 5.79
CA GLY A 24 -0.30 -8.03 5.91
C GLY A 24 -1.13 -7.86 4.63
N LEU A 25 -0.47 -7.92 3.47
CA LEU A 25 -1.11 -7.76 2.16
C LEU A 25 -1.58 -9.10 1.61
N SER A 26 -2.50 -9.04 0.66
CA SER A 26 -3.05 -10.22 0.00
C SER A 26 -3.12 -9.97 -1.50
N ASN A 27 -2.96 -11.03 -2.28
CA ASN A 27 -3.19 -10.99 -3.72
C ASN A 27 -4.29 -11.99 -4.11
N THR A 28 -4.64 -12.03 -5.39
CA THR A 28 -5.70 -12.91 -5.92
C THR A 28 -5.49 -14.39 -5.62
N LYS A 29 -4.23 -14.83 -5.43
CA LYS A 29 -3.87 -16.24 -5.25
C LYS A 29 -3.62 -16.60 -3.79
N THR A 30 -3.24 -15.65 -2.95
CA THR A 30 -2.77 -15.93 -1.59
C THR A 30 -3.04 -14.76 -0.66
N ASP A 31 -3.68 -15.09 0.46
CA ASP A 31 -3.90 -14.18 1.58
C ASP A 31 -2.72 -14.30 2.55
N TYR A 32 -1.71 -13.42 2.42
CA TYR A 32 -0.53 -13.48 3.29
C TYR A 32 -0.82 -12.93 4.69
N SER A 33 -1.88 -12.14 4.86
CA SER A 33 -2.29 -11.59 6.16
C SER A 33 -2.66 -12.67 7.18
N LYS A 34 -3.12 -13.83 6.70
CA LYS A 34 -3.51 -14.99 7.52
C LYS A 34 -2.42 -16.06 7.64
N MET A 35 -1.30 -15.89 6.95
CA MET A 35 -0.24 -16.89 6.91
C MET A 35 0.51 -16.92 8.23
N SER A 36 0.75 -18.12 8.79
CA SER A 36 1.58 -18.25 9.99
C SER A 36 3.07 -18.12 9.63
N LYS A 37 3.90 -17.84 10.64
CA LYS A 37 5.35 -17.79 10.44
C LYS A 37 5.92 -19.16 10.03
N GLU A 38 5.47 -20.25 10.66
CA GLU A 38 5.93 -21.60 10.31
C GLU A 38 5.49 -21.98 8.89
N GLU A 39 4.30 -21.57 8.48
CA GLU A 39 3.79 -21.79 7.13
C GLU A 39 4.62 -21.03 6.09
N PHE A 40 4.97 -19.77 6.38
CA PHE A 40 5.84 -18.98 5.53
C PHE A 40 7.23 -19.64 5.38
N GLU A 41 7.82 -20.06 6.50
CA GLU A 41 9.11 -20.76 6.52
C GLU A 41 9.08 -22.00 5.64
N LYS A 42 8.06 -22.84 5.79
CA LYS A 42 7.90 -24.09 5.03
C LYS A 42 7.69 -23.87 3.54
N ARG A 43 7.06 -22.76 3.14
CA ARG A 43 6.77 -22.48 1.72
C ARG A 43 7.92 -21.76 1.01
N TYR A 44 8.61 -20.84 1.68
CA TYR A 44 9.51 -19.89 1.02
C TYR A 44 10.97 -19.97 1.49
N LEU A 45 11.23 -20.53 2.68
CA LEU A 45 12.56 -20.57 3.31
C LEU A 45 13.15 -21.98 3.38
N THR A 46 12.65 -22.91 2.58
CA THR A 46 13.15 -24.30 2.50
C THR A 46 14.58 -24.41 1.98
N ASN A 47 15.01 -23.45 1.15
CA ASN A 47 16.38 -23.36 0.68
C ASN A 47 17.27 -22.60 1.68
N LYS A 48 18.43 -23.18 2.02
CA LYS A 48 19.39 -22.61 3.01
C LYS A 48 19.83 -21.17 2.72
N HIS A 49 19.77 -20.71 1.46
CA HIS A 49 20.12 -19.35 1.07
C HIS A 49 19.04 -18.31 1.43
N ASN A 50 17.81 -18.74 1.66
CA ASN A 50 16.68 -17.89 2.01
C ASN A 50 16.46 -17.98 3.52
N SER A 51 17.17 -17.15 4.28
CA SER A 51 16.99 -17.07 5.74
C SER A 51 16.23 -15.80 6.13
N TRP A 52 15.56 -15.84 7.28
CA TRP A 52 14.99 -14.64 7.89
C TRP A 52 16.01 -13.53 8.09
N ILE A 53 17.28 -13.88 8.32
CA ILE A 53 18.36 -12.90 8.49
C ILE A 53 18.59 -12.15 7.18
N ALA A 54 18.63 -12.85 6.04
CA ALA A 54 18.78 -12.23 4.73
C ALA A 54 17.59 -11.31 4.38
N LEU A 55 16.37 -11.71 4.73
CA LEU A 55 15.16 -10.91 4.51
C LEU A 55 15.12 -9.66 5.39
N LYS A 56 15.48 -9.78 6.68
CA LYS A 56 15.64 -8.64 7.58
C LYS A 56 16.75 -7.69 7.13
N LEU A 57 17.83 -8.21 6.56
CA LEU A 57 18.88 -7.37 6.00
C LEU A 57 18.37 -6.62 4.74
N TRP A 58 17.57 -7.30 3.92
CA TRP A 58 16.95 -6.70 2.74
C TRP A 58 16.00 -5.55 3.08
N GLU A 59 15.34 -5.55 4.25
CA GLU A 59 14.53 -4.41 4.73
C GLU A 59 15.29 -3.08 4.78
N LYS A 60 16.62 -3.14 4.94
CA LYS A 60 17.48 -1.94 4.98
C LYS A 60 17.86 -1.42 3.59
N SER A 61 17.58 -2.18 2.53
CA SER A 61 17.95 -1.82 1.16
C SER A 61 17.07 -0.70 0.62
N GLU A 62 17.62 0.09 -0.32
CA GLU A 62 16.87 1.14 -1.01
C GLU A 62 15.67 0.58 -1.79
N VAL A 63 15.79 -0.64 -2.31
CA VAL A 63 14.68 -1.34 -2.97
C VAL A 63 13.50 -1.53 -2.01
N TYR A 64 13.76 -2.00 -0.79
CA TYR A 64 12.68 -2.20 0.19
C TYR A 64 12.05 -0.88 0.64
N LYS A 65 12.88 0.14 0.92
CA LYS A 65 12.39 1.48 1.25
C LYS A 65 11.49 2.06 0.16
N ARG A 66 11.86 1.85 -1.11
CA ARG A 66 11.07 2.29 -2.26
C ARG A 66 9.71 1.59 -2.30
N LEU A 67 9.64 0.28 -2.05
CA LEU A 67 8.36 -0.45 -1.97
C LEU A 67 7.47 0.07 -0.85
N ILE A 68 8.04 0.36 0.33
CA ILE A 68 7.30 0.96 1.44
C ILE A 68 6.76 2.34 1.05
N ASN A 69 7.56 3.18 0.40
CA ASN A 69 7.10 4.50 -0.02
C ASN A 69 5.93 4.42 -1.01
N VAL A 70 6.00 3.50 -1.99
CA VAL A 70 4.90 3.28 -2.95
C VAL A 70 3.65 2.76 -2.23
N MET A 71 3.81 1.80 -1.30
CA MET A 71 2.71 1.29 -0.49
C MET A 71 2.05 2.40 0.34
N LEU A 72 2.85 3.25 0.99
CA LEU A 72 2.35 4.38 1.76
C LEU A 72 1.67 5.43 0.88
N GLU A 73 2.17 5.67 -0.33
CA GLU A 73 1.54 6.57 -1.29
C GLU A 73 0.16 6.04 -1.69
N GLU A 74 0.03 4.76 -2.01
CA GLU A 74 -1.26 4.13 -2.31
C GLU A 74 -2.23 4.18 -1.11
N GLN A 75 -1.75 3.84 0.09
CA GLN A 75 -2.53 3.90 1.33
C GLN A 75 -2.94 5.33 1.68
N SER A 76 -2.11 6.32 1.36
CA SER A 76 -2.38 7.72 1.71
C SER A 76 -3.68 8.24 1.09
N THR A 77 -4.12 7.68 -0.04
CA THR A 77 -5.40 8.04 -0.66
C THR A 77 -6.58 7.56 0.20
N GLN A 78 -6.49 6.35 0.74
CA GLN A 78 -7.48 5.79 1.65
C GLN A 78 -7.49 6.54 2.99
N ASP A 79 -6.30 6.79 3.57
CA ASP A 79 -6.17 7.58 4.80
C ASP A 79 -6.75 8.98 4.62
N PHE A 80 -6.48 9.61 3.47
CA PHE A 80 -7.04 10.91 3.12
C PHE A 80 -8.57 10.87 3.05
N LEU A 81 -9.15 9.81 2.47
CA LEU A 81 -10.60 9.62 2.44
C LEU A 81 -11.19 9.48 3.84
N GLU A 82 -10.53 8.74 4.73
CA GLU A 82 -10.97 8.55 6.11
C GLU A 82 -10.93 9.86 6.91
N VAL A 83 -9.82 10.59 6.83
CA VAL A 83 -9.68 11.93 7.43
C VAL A 83 -10.73 12.90 6.87
N TYR A 84 -10.95 12.88 5.55
CA TYR A 84 -11.97 13.70 4.91
C TYR A 84 -13.37 13.40 5.45
N LYS A 85 -13.73 12.11 5.59
CA LYS A 85 -15.03 11.68 6.17
C LYS A 85 -15.16 12.16 7.62
N ALA A 86 -14.14 11.93 8.46
CA ALA A 86 -14.16 12.35 9.86
C ALA A 86 -14.32 13.87 10.02
N ILE A 87 -13.63 14.66 9.18
CA ILE A 87 -13.72 16.12 9.22
C ILE A 87 -15.06 16.62 8.66
N LYS A 88 -15.60 15.97 7.62
CA LYS A 88 -16.93 16.28 7.07
C LYS A 88 -18.02 16.14 8.13
N ASP A 89 -17.97 15.08 8.94
CA ASP A 89 -18.99 14.84 9.95
C ASP A 89 -18.89 15.85 11.10
N LYS A 90 -17.68 16.24 11.53
CA LYS A 90 -17.48 17.35 12.48
C LYS A 90 -17.90 18.71 11.91
N ALA A 91 -17.65 18.96 10.63
CA ALA A 91 -18.06 20.19 9.98
C ALA A 91 -19.60 20.32 9.91
N LYS A 92 -20.30 19.20 9.66
CA LYS A 92 -21.78 19.15 9.68
C LYS A 92 -22.36 19.43 11.07
N SER A 93 -21.66 19.09 12.15
CA SER A 93 -22.08 19.44 13.51
C SER A 93 -21.81 20.92 13.88
N GLY A 94 -21.31 21.73 12.95
CA GLY A 94 -21.10 23.16 13.14
C GLY A 94 -19.76 23.54 13.78
N ASP A 95 -18.80 22.61 13.86
CA ASP A 95 -17.45 22.91 14.33
C ASP A 95 -16.72 23.80 13.32
N SER A 96 -16.45 25.05 13.71
CA SER A 96 -15.88 26.08 12.84
C SER A 96 -14.46 25.76 12.36
N GLN A 97 -13.66 25.05 13.15
CA GLN A 97 -12.32 24.60 12.75
C GLN A 97 -12.41 23.46 11.74
N ALA A 98 -13.33 22.52 11.95
CA ALA A 98 -13.59 21.42 11.03
C ALA A 98 -14.13 21.93 9.68
N VAL A 99 -15.04 22.92 9.66
CA VAL A 99 -15.55 23.54 8.42
C VAL A 99 -14.41 24.16 7.61
N LYS A 100 -13.52 24.94 8.24
CA LYS A 100 -12.36 25.53 7.56
C LYS A 100 -11.44 24.45 6.98
N THR A 101 -11.18 23.41 7.76
CA THR A 101 -10.32 22.29 7.33
C THR A 101 -10.96 21.49 6.19
N PHE A 102 -12.28 21.30 6.23
CA PHE A 102 -13.04 20.63 5.18
C PHE A 102 -12.93 21.36 3.83
N LEU A 103 -13.07 22.69 3.82
CA LEU A 103 -12.91 23.50 2.60
C LEU A 103 -11.49 23.39 2.03
N MET A 104 -10.45 23.39 2.88
CA MET A 104 -9.07 23.19 2.45
C MET A 104 -8.83 21.80 1.83
N LEU A 105 -9.42 20.75 2.41
CA LEU A 105 -9.34 19.40 1.84
C LEU A 105 -10.06 19.31 0.51
N GLN A 106 -11.25 19.93 0.38
CA GLN A 106 -12.00 19.99 -0.87
C GLN A 106 -11.18 20.65 -1.99
N ASP A 107 -10.46 21.74 -1.68
CA ASP A 107 -9.60 22.41 -2.65
C ASP A 107 -8.39 21.57 -3.06
N LYS A 108 -7.80 20.80 -2.13
CA LYS A 108 -6.75 19.83 -2.47
C LYS A 108 -7.26 18.77 -3.44
N VAL A 109 -8.44 18.19 -3.19
CA VAL A 109 -9.07 17.21 -4.11
C VAL A 109 -9.24 17.79 -5.51
N LYS A 110 -9.80 19.00 -5.61
CA LYS A 110 -9.97 19.70 -6.90
C LYS A 110 -8.65 19.94 -7.62
N LYS A 111 -7.57 20.24 -6.90
CA LYS A 111 -6.23 20.43 -7.48
C LYS A 111 -5.63 19.10 -7.97
N ASN A 112 -5.79 18.02 -7.20
CA ASN A 112 -5.32 16.69 -7.59
C ASN A 112 -5.99 16.25 -8.90
N LEU A 113 -7.32 16.40 -9.01
CA LEU A 113 -8.07 16.08 -10.23
C LEU A 113 -7.66 16.91 -11.46
N LYS A 114 -7.20 18.16 -11.28
CA LYS A 114 -6.71 18.99 -12.40
C LYS A 114 -5.33 18.57 -12.89
N ASN A 115 -4.53 17.97 -12.02
CA ASN A 115 -3.19 17.51 -12.33
C ASN A 115 -3.19 16.07 -12.88
N ASP A 116 -4.26 15.33 -12.64
CA ASP A 116 -4.44 13.98 -13.15
C ASP A 116 -4.91 14.02 -14.61
N LYS A 117 -4.00 13.73 -15.54
CA LYS A 117 -4.25 13.67 -17.00
C LYS A 117 -4.35 12.23 -17.51
N THR A 118 -4.57 11.26 -16.62
CA THR A 118 -4.66 9.85 -17.00
C THR A 118 -5.97 9.57 -17.73
N SER A 119 -5.89 8.87 -18.87
CA SER A 119 -7.03 8.15 -19.43
C SER A 119 -7.42 7.05 -18.46
N ILE A 120 -8.71 6.93 -18.15
CA ILE A 120 -9.22 5.87 -17.27
C ILE A 120 -9.11 4.54 -18.03
N ASP A 121 -7.97 3.91 -17.92
CA ASP A 121 -7.76 2.48 -18.13
C ASP A 121 -7.32 1.94 -16.77
N ASP A 122 -8.26 1.33 -16.04
CA ASP A 122 -8.02 0.80 -14.72
C ASP A 122 -7.28 -0.55 -14.76
N GLY A 123 -7.01 -1.08 -15.97
CA GLY A 123 -6.25 -2.32 -16.19
C GLY A 123 -6.83 -3.54 -15.46
N LEU A 124 -8.08 -3.44 -15.01
CA LEU A 124 -8.80 -4.53 -14.35
C LEU A 124 -9.46 -5.39 -15.42
N GLU A 125 -8.76 -6.44 -15.86
CA GLU A 125 -9.42 -7.57 -16.50
C GLU A 125 -10.22 -8.31 -15.41
N ILE A 126 -11.52 -8.06 -15.36
CA ILE A 126 -12.46 -8.85 -14.57
C ILE A 126 -12.91 -10.01 -15.46
N ASP A 127 -12.48 -11.22 -15.12
CA ASP A 127 -13.00 -12.48 -15.68
C ASP A 127 -14.45 -12.74 -15.24
#